data_AF-A0A7S0FG03-F1
#
_entry.id   AF-A0A7S0FG03-F1
#
_cell.length_a   1.000
_cell.length_b   1.000
_cell.length_c   1.000
_cell.angle_alpha   90.00
_cell.angle_beta   90.00
_cell.angle_gamma   90.00
#
_symmetry.space_group_name_H-M   'P 1'
#
loop_
_entity.id
_entity.type
_entity.pdbx_description
1 polymer ?
#
loop_
_entity_poly.entity_id
_entity_poly.type
_entity_poly.pdbx_seq_one_letter_code
_entity_poly.pdbx_strand_id
1 'polypeptide(L)'
;DISLDASARSTAVQTRASAALGAGTPGFVAPEVARTGGTFAADLYALGATLAAVVPESGADRDDLVASLMQEDPASRPDALSVLGHAFFKPVFAWQQRPELGQCDACLSSGLPVDR
;
A
#
# COMPACT_ATOMS: atom_id res chain seq x y z
N ASP A 1 -18.19 7.28 14.21
CA ASP A 1 -16.89 7.93 13.99
C ASP A 1 -15.87 7.33 14.97
N ILE A 2 -15.40 6.12 14.66
CA ILE A 2 -14.50 5.30 15.51
C ILE A 2 -13.14 5.07 14.83
N SER A 3 -13.03 5.52 13.57
CA SER A 3 -11.91 5.27 12.66
C SER A 3 -10.74 6.22 12.93
N LEU A 4 -11.04 7.49 13.25
CA LEU A 4 -10.03 8.51 13.55
C LEU A 4 -9.21 8.16 14.80
N ASP A 5 -9.84 7.59 15.83
CA ASP A 5 -9.14 7.20 17.06
C ASP A 5 -8.31 5.92 16.93
N ALA A 6 -8.66 5.03 15.99
CA ALA A 6 -7.90 3.83 15.71
C ALA A 6 -6.63 4.16 14.91
N SER A 7 -6.76 4.97 13.85
CA SER A 7 -5.64 5.42 13.04
C SER A 7 -4.63 6.26 13.85
N ALA A 8 -5.13 7.19 14.69
CA ALA A 8 -4.26 8.03 15.53
C ALA A 8 -3.48 7.23 16.57
N ARG A 9 -4.11 6.19 17.14
CA ARG A 9 -3.49 5.31 18.15
C ARG A 9 -2.46 4.38 17.54
N SER A 10 -2.71 3.88 16.33
CA SER A 10 -1.73 3.10 15.56
C SER A 10 -0.52 3.94 15.19
N THR A 11 -0.71 5.19 14.73
CA THR A 11 0.43 6.08 14.45
C THR A 11 1.29 6.31 15.68
N ALA A 12 0.72 6.59 16.86
CA ALA A 12 1.51 6.86 18.06
C ALA A 12 2.29 5.63 18.58
N VAL A 13 1.74 4.42 18.44
CA VAL A 13 2.43 3.17 18.80
C VAL A 13 3.53 2.86 17.78
N GLN A 14 3.29 3.12 16.49
CA GLN A 14 4.26 2.91 15.42
C GLN A 14 5.41 3.93 15.50
N THR A 15 5.14 5.19 15.84
CA THR A 15 6.17 6.21 16.11
C THR A 15 7.08 5.80 17.27
N ARG A 16 6.54 5.15 18.32
CA ARG A 16 7.35 4.63 19.44
C ARG A 16 8.14 3.38 19.08
N ALA A 17 7.59 2.48 18.25
CA ALA A 17 8.30 1.28 17.82
C ALA A 17 9.53 1.61 16.96
N SER A 18 9.47 2.67 16.14
CA SER A 18 10.61 3.10 15.32
C SER A 18 11.72 3.83 16.10
N ALA A 19 11.45 4.34 17.30
CA ALA A 19 12.40 5.12 18.09
C ALA A 19 13.31 4.27 19.00
N ALA A 20 12.98 2.99 19.21
CA ALA A 20 13.77 2.10 20.05
C ALA A 20 14.86 1.38 19.23
N LEU A 21 15.96 2.10 18.97
CA LEU A 21 17.31 1.56 18.85
C LEU A 21 17.54 0.48 17.76
N GLY A 22 17.70 0.93 16.51
CA GLY A 22 18.60 0.26 15.54
C GLY A 22 18.17 -1.07 14.91
N ALA A 23 16.92 -1.51 15.06
CA ALA A 23 16.44 -2.81 14.55
C ALA A 23 15.20 -2.67 13.67
N GLY A 24 15.39 -2.33 12.40
CA GLY A 24 14.44 -2.70 11.35
C GLY A 24 15.00 -3.86 10.52
N THR A 25 14.17 -4.49 9.70
CA THR A 25 14.64 -5.57 8.81
C THR A 25 15.55 -4.97 7.73
N PRO A 26 16.82 -5.42 7.60
CA PRO A 26 17.71 -4.95 6.55
C PRO A 26 17.05 -5.06 5.17
N GLY A 27 17.18 -4.02 4.35
CA GLY A 27 16.53 -3.92 3.04
C GLY A 27 15.12 -3.29 3.05
N PHE A 28 14.45 -3.21 4.21
CA PHE A 28 13.14 -2.57 4.36
C PHE A 28 13.20 -1.21 5.06
N VAL A 29 14.32 -0.91 5.73
CA VAL A 29 14.55 0.37 6.40
C VAL A 29 14.96 1.41 5.37
N ALA A 30 14.18 2.51 5.27
CA ALA A 30 14.52 3.62 4.40
C ALA A 30 15.81 4.33 4.87
N PRO A 31 16.65 4.83 3.95
CA PRO A 31 17.98 5.35 4.28
C PRO A 31 17.97 6.51 5.28
N GLU A 32 16.90 7.31 5.31
CA GLU A 32 16.75 8.46 6.19
C GLU A 32 16.30 8.12 7.61
N VAL A 33 15.79 6.90 7.87
CA VAL A 33 15.11 6.53 9.12
C VAL A 33 16.00 6.67 10.34
N ALA A 34 17.30 6.38 10.20
CA ALA A 34 18.26 6.55 11.29
C ALA A 34 18.39 8.01 11.77
N ARG A 35 18.07 8.98 10.90
CA ARG A 35 18.16 10.42 11.17
C ARG A 35 16.81 11.03 11.52
N THR A 36 15.74 10.62 10.82
CA THR A 36 14.42 11.27 10.94
C THR A 36 13.42 10.48 11.78
N GLY A 37 13.72 9.22 12.09
CA GLY A 37 12.71 8.26 12.57
C GLY A 37 11.74 7.85 11.46
N GLY A 38 10.65 7.18 11.85
CA GLY A 38 9.58 6.77 10.93
C GLY A 38 8.81 7.98 10.39
N THR A 39 8.67 8.06 9.07
CA THR A 39 7.93 9.10 8.36
C THR A 39 7.03 8.45 7.29
N PHE A 40 6.07 9.21 6.76
CA PHE A 40 5.24 8.73 5.63
C PHE A 40 6.07 8.30 4.42
N ALA A 41 7.15 9.03 4.13
CA ALA A 41 8.06 8.68 3.04
C ALA A 41 8.83 7.38 3.34
N ALA A 42 9.21 7.14 4.60
CA ALA A 42 9.84 5.89 5.01
C ALA A 42 8.91 4.68 4.87
N ASP A 43 7.62 4.86 5.16
CA ASP A 43 6.60 3.81 4.95
C ASP A 43 6.47 3.46 3.46
N LEU A 44 6.56 4.46 2.56
CA LEU A 44 6.53 4.24 1.11
C LEU A 44 7.76 3.49 0.60
N TYR A 45 8.94 3.76 1.15
CA TYR A 45 10.13 2.97 0.85
C TYR A 45 9.96 1.52 1.29
N ALA A 46 9.46 1.30 2.50
CA ALA A 46 9.20 -0.04 3.03
C ALA A 46 8.15 -0.79 2.21
N LEU A 47 7.14 -0.09 1.68
CA LEU A 47 6.18 -0.64 0.72
C LEU A 47 6.89 -1.10 -0.56
N GLY A 48 7.78 -0.27 -1.12
CA GLY A 48 8.59 -0.65 -2.30
C GLY A 48 9.44 -1.90 -2.06
N ALA A 49 10.13 -1.95 -0.93
CA ALA A 49 10.90 -3.13 -0.51
C ALA A 49 10.01 -4.38 -0.34
N THR A 50 8.79 -4.20 0.16
CA THR A 50 7.80 -5.28 0.28
C THR A 50 7.38 -5.79 -1.09
N LEU A 51 7.02 -4.90 -2.02
CA LEU A 51 6.69 -5.30 -3.40
C LEU A 51 7.86 -6.00 -4.09
N ALA A 52 9.09 -5.56 -3.83
CA ALA A 52 10.30 -6.21 -4.33
C ALA A 52 10.47 -7.64 -3.79
N ALA A 53 10.07 -7.89 -2.55
CA ALA A 53 10.22 -9.19 -1.90
C ALA A 53 9.06 -10.17 -2.17
N VAL A 54 7.82 -9.68 -2.24
CA VAL A 54 6.63 -10.54 -2.28
C VAL A 54 6.07 -10.79 -3.68
N VAL A 55 6.41 -9.93 -4.64
CA VAL A 55 5.99 -10.12 -6.04
C VAL A 55 7.13 -10.86 -6.76
N PRO A 56 6.97 -12.17 -7.03
CA PRO A 56 8.06 -13.04 -7.48
C PRO A 56 8.48 -12.75 -8.93
N GLU A 57 7.55 -12.25 -9.75
CA GLU A 57 7.81 -11.93 -11.15
C GLU A 57 8.14 -10.45 -11.31
N SER A 58 9.31 -10.16 -11.88
CA SER A 58 9.64 -8.83 -12.37
C SER A 58 8.76 -8.51 -13.57
N GLY A 59 8.23 -7.30 -13.61
CA GLY A 59 7.42 -6.79 -14.71
C GLY A 59 7.53 -5.28 -14.75
N ALA A 60 7.40 -4.69 -15.95
CA ALA A 60 7.64 -3.27 -16.17
C ALA A 60 6.92 -2.36 -15.15
N ASP A 61 5.62 -2.58 -14.94
CA ASP A 61 4.82 -1.79 -14.00
C ASP A 61 5.23 -1.99 -12.53
N ARG A 62 5.67 -3.19 -12.17
CA ARG A 62 6.14 -3.51 -10.81
C ARG A 62 7.49 -2.87 -10.56
N ASP A 63 8.41 -3.01 -11.50
CA ASP A 63 9.78 -2.52 -11.37
C ASP A 63 9.82 -0.98 -11.40
N ASP A 64 8.98 -0.35 -12.23
CA ASP A 64 8.78 1.10 -12.25
C ASP A 64 8.23 1.62 -10.92
N LEU A 65 7.20 0.96 -10.36
CA LEU A 65 6.66 1.33 -9.06
C LEU A 65 7.70 1.17 -7.94
N VAL A 66 8.41 0.03 -7.89
CA VAL A 66 9.45 -0.20 -6.89
C VAL A 66 10.55 0.86 -7.00
N ALA A 67 10.98 1.20 -8.21
CA ALA A 67 11.98 2.24 -8.43
C ALA A 67 11.51 3.62 -7.94
N SER A 68 10.24 3.99 -8.18
CA SER A 68 9.70 5.26 -7.70
C SER A 68 9.53 5.32 -6.17
N LEU A 69 9.18 4.20 -5.53
CA LEU A 69 9.01 4.11 -4.07
C LEU A 69 10.33 4.08 -3.31
N MET A 70 11.37 3.45 -3.88
CA MET A 70 12.66 3.25 -3.22
C MET A 70 13.70 4.34 -3.56
N GLN A 71 13.25 5.55 -3.90
CA GLN A 71 14.14 6.70 -4.14
C GLN A 71 14.92 7.07 -2.88
N GLU A 72 16.18 7.47 -3.07
CA GLU A 72 17.08 7.86 -1.96
C GLU A 72 16.57 9.14 -1.27
N ASP A 73 16.14 10.13 -2.06
CA ASP A 73 15.50 11.33 -1.55
C ASP A 73 14.03 11.06 -1.16
N PRO A 74 13.65 11.23 0.11
CA PRO A 74 12.29 11.00 0.58
C PRO A 74 11.25 11.91 -0.11
N ALA A 75 11.64 13.13 -0.50
CA ALA A 75 10.73 14.07 -1.16
C ALA A 75 10.44 13.70 -2.63
N SER A 76 11.26 12.84 -3.21
CA SER A 76 11.11 12.35 -4.58
C SER A 76 10.18 11.13 -4.67
N ARG A 77 9.75 10.56 -3.54
CA ARG A 77 8.81 9.42 -3.50
C ARG A 77 7.38 9.92 -3.70
N PRO A 78 6.54 9.20 -4.48
CA PRO A 78 5.13 9.58 -4.66
C PRO A 78 4.34 9.39 -3.37
N ASP A 79 3.30 10.19 -3.15
CA ASP A 79 2.38 9.96 -2.04
C ASP A 79 1.53 8.69 -2.24
N ALA A 80 0.91 8.19 -1.16
CA ALA A 80 0.14 6.95 -1.19
C ALA A 80 -1.08 6.99 -2.14
N LEU A 81 -1.71 8.15 -2.34
CA LEU A 81 -2.85 8.29 -3.24
C LEU A 81 -2.38 8.20 -4.70
N SER A 82 -1.25 8.84 -5.01
CA SER A 82 -0.59 8.72 -6.32
C SER A 82 -0.19 7.27 -6.62
N VAL A 83 0.33 6.56 -5.62
CA VAL A 83 0.70 5.12 -5.71
C VAL A 83 -0.51 4.25 -6.03
N LEU A 84 -1.68 4.52 -5.42
CA LEU A 84 -2.91 3.75 -5.67
C LEU A 84 -3.35 3.79 -7.15
N GLY A 85 -3.07 4.91 -7.83
CA GLY A 85 -3.36 5.09 -9.25
C GLY A 85 -2.36 4.42 -10.21
N HIS A 86 -1.28 3.83 -9.69
CA HIS A 86 -0.23 3.23 -10.51
C HIS A 86 -0.74 2.05 -11.34
N ALA A 87 -0.16 1.86 -12.54
CA ALA A 87 -0.54 0.77 -13.46
C ALA A 87 -0.48 -0.61 -12.79
N PHE A 88 0.52 -0.81 -11.93
CA PHE A 88 0.69 -2.01 -11.09
C PHE A 88 -0.58 -2.42 -10.33
N PHE A 89 -1.36 -1.46 -9.80
CA PHE A 89 -2.55 -1.76 -9.01
C PHE A 89 -3.86 -1.86 -9.83
N LYS A 90 -3.84 -1.52 -11.12
CA LYS A 90 -5.06 -1.60 -11.97
C LYS A 90 -5.73 -2.98 -11.93
N PRO A 91 -5.00 -4.12 -12.00
CA PRO A 91 -5.63 -5.44 -11.90
C PRO A 91 -6.25 -5.70 -10.52
N VAL A 92 -5.62 -5.19 -9.46
CA VAL A 92 -6.10 -5.36 -8.07
C VAL A 92 -7.45 -4.71 -7.87
N PHE A 93 -7.75 -3.61 -8.55
CA PHE A 93 -9.04 -2.91 -8.44
C PHE A 93 -10.01 -3.19 -9.58
N ALA A 94 -9.66 -4.08 -10.51
CA ALA A 94 -10.55 -4.47 -11.61
C ALA A 94 -11.86 -5.10 -11.10
N TRP A 95 -11.87 -5.71 -9.90
CA TRP A 95 -13.10 -6.24 -9.28
C TRP A 95 -14.06 -5.15 -8.81
N GLN A 96 -13.58 -3.94 -8.47
CA GLN A 96 -14.45 -2.83 -8.07
C GLN A 96 -15.31 -2.32 -9.24
N GLN A 97 -14.85 -2.57 -10.47
CA GLN A 97 -15.55 -2.18 -11.69
C GLN A 97 -16.46 -3.29 -12.24
N ARG A 98 -16.48 -4.46 -11.60
CA ARG A 98 -17.44 -5.51 -11.99
C ARG A 98 -18.79 -5.16 -11.36
N PRO A 99 -19.89 -5.12 -12.14
CA PRO A 99 -21.21 -5.13 -11.53
C PRO A 99 -21.29 -6.38 -10.66
N GLU A 100 -21.66 -6.22 -9.40
CA GLU A 100 -22.05 -7.37 -8.60
C GLU A 100 -23.30 -7.95 -9.26
N LEU A 101 -23.11 -9.09 -9.91
CA LEU A 101 -24.19 -9.83 -10.53
C LEU A 101 -24.70 -10.83 -9.50
N GLY A 102 -25.87 -10.54 -8.96
CA GLY A 102 -26.59 -11.42 -8.06
C GLY A 102 -27.26 -12.56 -8.84
N GLN A 103 -27.57 -13.62 -8.10
CA GLN A 103 -28.55 -14.62 -8.51
C GLN A 103 -29.82 -14.40 -7.69
N CYS A 104 -30.98 -14.37 -8.34
CA CYS A 104 -32.25 -14.34 -7.61
C CYS A 104 -32.59 -15.74 -7.13
N ASP A 105 -32.66 -15.97 -5.82
CA ASP A 105 -33.04 -17.27 -5.26
C ASP A 105 -34.48 -17.69 -5.58
N ALA A 106 -35.36 -16.74 -5.90
CA ALA A 106 -36.76 -17.02 -6.20
C ALA A 106 -37.00 -17.51 -7.64
N CYS A 107 -36.23 -17.00 -8.61
CA CYS A 107 -36.37 -17.38 -10.02
C CYS A 107 -35.12 -17.99 -10.64
N LEU A 108 -34.06 -18.18 -9.84
CA LEU A 108 -32.74 -18.73 -10.20
C LEU A 108 -32.03 -18.03 -11.35
N SER A 109 -32.53 -16.86 -11.79
CA SER A 109 -31.90 -16.06 -12.82
C SER A 109 -30.59 -15.46 -12.30
N SER A 110 -29.55 -15.52 -13.13
CA SER A 110 -28.23 -14.94 -12.87
C SER A 110 -28.06 -13.65 -13.67
N GLY A 111 -27.09 -12.82 -13.28
CA GLY A 111 -26.81 -11.59 -14.00
C GLY A 111 -27.67 -10.40 -13.58
N LEU A 112 -28.31 -10.46 -12.42
CA LEU A 112 -29.10 -9.35 -11.91
C LEU A 112 -28.18 -8.30 -11.27
N PRO A 113 -28.30 -7.01 -11.63
CA PRO A 113 -27.56 -5.96 -10.96
C PRO A 113 -27.98 -5.90 -9.49
N VAL A 114 -26.99 -5.95 -8.58
CA VAL A 114 -27.21 -5.72 -7.15
C VAL A 114 -26.94 -4.24 -6.89
N ASP A 115 -28.00 -3.47 -6.60
CA ASP A 115 -27.84 -2.09 -6.13
C ASP A 115 -27.16 -2.11 -4.74
N ARG A 116 -26.09 -1.31 -4.61
CA ARG A 116 -25.37 -1.10 -3.34
C ARG A 116 -25.98 0.05 -2.55
#